data_AF-A0AAW3JUG2-F1
#
_entry.id   AF-A0AAW3JUG2-F1
#
_cell.length_a   1.000
_cell.length_b   1.000
_cell.length_c   1.000
_cell.angle_alpha   90.00
_cell.angle_beta   90.00
_cell.angle_gamma   90.00
#
_symmetry.space_group_name_H-M   'P 1'
#
loop_
_entity.id
_entity.type
_entity.pdbx_description
1 polymer ?
#
loop_
_entity_poly.entity_id
_entity_poly.type
_entity_poly.pdbx_seq_one_letter_code
_entity_poly.pdbx_strand_id
1 'polypeptide(L)'
;MNRLCMEAAVSQEYQDYLVEYYGDEKYLTDKYGEGCYQIISERFAIAYVKGDEVRSGINGGAFFVPACYGLMSSEPALASAGITKVRNQPNLSMYGQGVMVGFIDTGYAVRK
;
A
#
# COMPACT_ATOMS: atom_id res chain seq x y z
N MET A 1 -4.93 14.24 -3.36
CA MET A 1 -4.79 14.15 -1.89
C MET A 1 -4.37 15.51 -1.35
N ASN A 2 -5.03 16.03 -0.31
CA ASN A 2 -4.66 17.32 0.31
C ASN A 2 -3.32 17.19 1.06
N ARG A 3 -2.59 18.29 1.27
CA ARG A 3 -1.33 18.34 2.03
C ARG A 3 -1.46 17.80 3.45
N LEU A 4 -2.54 18.16 4.14
CA LEU A 4 -2.85 17.65 5.48
C LEU A 4 -2.93 16.12 5.52
N CYS A 5 -3.43 15.51 4.44
CA CYS A 5 -3.52 14.06 4.32
C CYS A 5 -2.18 13.37 4.12
N MET A 6 -1.30 13.99 3.33
CA MET A 6 0.05 13.46 3.14
C MET A 6 0.85 13.53 4.44
N GLU A 7 0.66 14.59 5.22
CA GLU A 7 1.29 14.75 6.53
C GLU A 7 0.74 13.74 7.55
N ALA A 8 -0.57 13.49 7.57
CA ALA A 8 -1.17 12.45 8.42
C ALA A 8 -0.64 11.05 8.09
N ALA A 9 -0.52 10.71 6.80
CA ALA A 9 -0.10 9.38 6.34
C ALA A 9 1.33 8.96 6.73
N VAL A 10 2.19 9.91 7.09
CA VAL A 10 3.58 9.63 7.52
C VAL A 10 3.81 9.93 9.00
N SER A 11 2.78 10.40 9.70
CA SER A 11 2.88 10.83 11.09
C SER A 11 2.64 9.68 12.05
N GLN A 12 3.40 9.65 13.15
CA GLN A 12 3.17 8.73 14.26
C GLN A 12 2.03 9.20 15.18
N GLU A 13 1.49 10.40 14.97
CA GLU A 13 0.32 10.91 15.72
C GLU A 13 -1.01 10.41 15.19
N TYR A 14 -0.99 9.72 14.04
CA TYR A 14 -2.18 9.20 13.37
C TYR A 14 -2.12 7.69 13.28
N GLN A 15 -3.30 7.08 13.35
CA GLN A 15 -3.50 5.66 13.09
C GLN A 15 -4.19 5.48 11.74
N ASP A 16 -3.68 4.51 11.00
CA ASP A 16 -4.19 4.14 9.70
C ASP A 16 -5.23 3.03 9.84
N TYR A 17 -6.41 3.27 9.28
CA TYR A 17 -7.49 2.31 9.27
C TYR A 17 -7.89 1.99 7.83
N LEU A 18 -7.87 0.71 7.46
CA LEU A 18 -8.55 0.27 6.24
C LEU A 18 -10.05 0.18 6.53
N VAL A 19 -10.84 0.94 5.77
CA VAL A 19 -12.28 1.11 6.00
C VAL A 19 -13.06 0.74 4.75
N GLU A 20 -14.20 0.08 4.93
CA GLU A 20 -15.15 -0.16 3.85
C GLU A 20 -16.13 1.00 3.76
N TYR A 21 -16.31 1.52 2.55
CA TYR A 21 -17.25 2.61 2.26
C TYR A 21 -18.18 2.32 1.08
N TYR A 22 -17.92 1.25 0.30
CA TYR A 22 -18.81 0.78 -0.78
C TYR A 22 -19.25 1.86 -1.78
N GLY A 23 -18.37 2.82 -2.09
CA GLY A 23 -18.66 3.92 -3.01
C GLY A 23 -19.43 5.09 -2.39
N ASP A 24 -19.87 5.00 -1.14
CA ASP A 24 -20.55 6.07 -0.44
C ASP A 24 -19.54 7.05 0.18
N GLU A 25 -19.08 8.02 -0.62
CA GLU A 25 -18.15 9.05 -0.12
C GLU A 25 -18.78 9.92 0.99
N LYS A 26 -20.11 10.07 1.01
CA LYS A 26 -20.79 10.80 2.06
C LYS A 26 -20.62 10.11 3.40
N TYR A 27 -20.65 8.77 3.45
CA TYR A 27 -20.32 8.02 4.65
C TYR A 27 -18.92 8.35 5.17
N LEU A 28 -17.92 8.49 4.29
CA LEU A 28 -16.57 8.89 4.70
C LEU A 28 -16.56 10.31 5.28
N THR A 29 -17.20 11.26 4.61
CA THR A 29 -17.29 12.65 5.09
C THR A 29 -18.07 12.76 6.39
N ASP A 30 -19.19 12.07 6.55
CA ASP A 30 -20.02 12.10 7.76
C ASP A 30 -19.26 11.52 8.96
N LYS A 31 -18.46 10.48 8.72
CA LYS A 31 -17.80 9.69 9.77
C LYS A 31 -16.44 10.23 10.17
N TYR A 32 -15.68 10.71 9.20
CA TYR A 32 -14.33 11.23 9.40
C TYR A 32 -14.26 12.76 9.34
N GLY A 33 -15.34 13.44 8.95
CA GLY A 33 -15.47 14.90 8.98
C GLY A 33 -14.48 15.60 8.05
N GLU A 34 -13.88 16.68 8.55
CA GLU A 34 -12.69 17.35 7.97
C GLU A 34 -11.40 16.52 8.13
N GLY A 35 -11.49 15.34 8.75
CA GLY A 35 -10.38 14.40 8.87
C GLY A 35 -9.91 13.88 7.53
N CYS A 36 -8.72 13.30 7.52
CA CYS A 36 -8.13 12.82 6.28
C CYS A 36 -8.55 11.38 5.97
N TYR A 37 -8.97 11.15 4.72
CA TYR A 37 -9.08 9.82 4.14
C TYR A 37 -8.58 9.77 2.68
N GLN A 38 -8.20 8.58 2.23
CA GLN A 38 -7.78 8.28 0.88
C GLN A 38 -8.58 7.10 0.32
N ILE A 39 -9.35 7.33 -0.74
CA ILE A 39 -10.01 6.25 -1.48
C ILE A 39 -8.95 5.47 -2.27
N ILE A 40 -8.93 4.15 -2.12
CA ILE A 40 -7.95 3.25 -2.77
C ILE A 40 -8.60 2.21 -3.69
N SER A 41 -9.92 2.06 -3.62
CA SER A 41 -10.74 1.24 -4.53
C SER A 41 -12.21 1.63 -4.40
N GLU A 42 -13.10 1.02 -5.17
CA GLU A 42 -14.55 1.23 -5.05
C GLU A 42 -15.14 0.80 -3.68
N ARG A 43 -14.47 -0.13 -2.99
CA ARG A 43 -14.94 -0.65 -1.69
C ARG A 43 -14.19 -0.04 -0.51
N PHE A 44 -12.90 0.24 -0.66
CA PHE A 44 -11.99 0.55 0.42
C PHE A 44 -11.41 1.96 0.37
N ALA A 45 -11.27 2.56 1.54
CA ALA A 45 -10.49 3.76 1.78
C ALA A 45 -9.54 3.55 2.98
N ILE A 46 -8.51 4.38 3.07
CA ILE A 46 -7.67 4.52 4.27
C ILE A 46 -8.16 5.76 5.00
N ALA A 47 -8.53 5.62 6.27
CA ALA A 47 -8.87 6.76 7.13
C ALA A 47 -7.73 7.00 8.13
N TYR A 48 -7.29 8.24 8.24
CA TYR A 48 -6.24 8.66 9.16
C TYR A 48 -6.86 9.33 10.37
N VAL A 49 -6.76 8.68 11.53
CA VAL A 49 -7.41 9.14 12.77
C VAL A 49 -6.33 9.52 13.77
N LYS A 50 -6.37 10.76 14.26
CA LYS A 50 -5.41 11.24 15.27
C LYS A 50 -5.59 10.49 16.59
N GLY A 51 -4.48 10.04 17.17
CA GLY A 51 -4.46 9.34 18.45
C GLY A 51 -3.42 8.22 18.48
N ASP A 52 -3.09 7.75 19.68
CA ASP A 52 -2.06 6.75 19.98
C ASP A 52 -2.64 5.40 20.44
N GLU A 53 -3.90 5.36 20.86
CA GLU A 53 -4.57 4.11 21.25
C GLU A 53 -5.40 3.49 20.12
N VAL A 54 -5.24 2.18 19.89
CA VAL A 54 -6.07 1.44 18.93
C VAL A 54 -7.51 1.42 19.42
N ARG A 55 -8.36 2.10 18.65
CA ARG A 55 -9.75 2.33 18.99
C ARG A 55 -10.61 1.16 18.50
N SER A 56 -10.59 0.06 19.25
CA SER A 56 -11.43 -1.11 18.96
C SER A 56 -12.93 -0.75 19.07
N GLY A 57 -13.74 -1.21 18.11
CA GLY A 57 -15.20 -1.07 18.17
C GLY A 57 -15.76 0.34 17.99
N ILE A 58 -14.95 1.35 17.67
CA ILE A 58 -15.43 2.74 17.58
C ILE A 58 -16.46 2.96 16.48
N ASN A 59 -16.61 2.03 15.54
CA ASN A 59 -17.28 2.36 14.29
C ASN A 59 -18.04 1.21 13.62
N GLY A 60 -18.37 0.12 14.31
CA GLY A 60 -19.29 -0.94 13.84
C GLY A 60 -18.93 -1.64 12.51
N GLY A 61 -17.79 -1.30 11.90
CA GLY A 61 -17.25 -1.89 10.68
C GLY A 61 -16.00 -2.69 10.97
N ALA A 62 -15.69 -3.64 10.09
CA ALA A 62 -14.45 -4.41 10.14
C ALA A 62 -13.26 -3.48 9.78
N PHE A 63 -12.68 -2.85 10.79
CA PHE A 63 -11.43 -2.12 10.63
C PHE A 63 -10.27 -3.10 10.69
N PHE A 64 -9.44 -3.08 9.65
CA PHE A 64 -8.17 -3.78 9.66
C PHE A 64 -7.10 -2.76 10.00
N VAL A 65 -6.44 -2.95 11.15
CA VAL A 65 -5.15 -2.31 11.41
C VAL A 65 -4.16 -2.91 10.40
N PRO A 66 -3.52 -2.11 9.52
CA PRO A 66 -2.59 -2.64 8.54
C PRO A 66 -1.47 -3.43 9.22
N ALA A 67 -1.12 -4.60 8.66
CA ALA A 67 0.00 -5.36 9.16
C ALA A 67 1.33 -4.65 8.84
N CYS A 68 2.23 -4.57 9.81
CA CYS A 68 3.59 -4.10 9.60
C CYS A 68 4.43 -5.23 8.97
N TYR A 69 4.82 -5.07 7.71
CA TYR A 69 5.68 -6.02 7.00
C TYR A 69 7.15 -5.65 7.16
N GLY A 70 7.99 -6.65 7.48
CA GLY A 70 9.46 -6.50 7.56
C GLY A 70 10.16 -6.87 6.26
N LEU A 71 11.46 -6.60 6.19
CA LEU A 71 12.29 -6.98 5.05
C LEU A 71 12.36 -8.51 4.90
N MET A 72 12.07 -9.01 3.71
CA MET A 72 12.37 -10.40 3.34
C MET A 72 13.86 -10.55 3.06
N SER A 73 14.47 -11.63 3.56
CA SER A 73 15.85 -11.99 3.20
C SER A 73 15.92 -12.38 1.72
N SER A 74 16.83 -11.75 0.96
CA SER A 74 17.05 -12.08 -0.45
C SER A 74 18.02 -13.25 -0.59
N GLU A 75 17.51 -14.45 -0.90
CA GLU A 75 18.33 -15.54 -1.43
C GLU A 75 18.44 -15.41 -2.97
N PRO A 76 19.56 -15.82 -3.61
CA PRO A 76 19.73 -15.63 -5.05
C PRO A 76 18.80 -16.57 -5.84
N ALA A 77 17.65 -16.06 -6.29
CA ALA A 77 16.63 -16.84 -7.00
C ALA A 77 16.87 -17.00 -8.52
N LEU A 78 17.82 -16.24 -9.10
CA LEU A 78 17.97 -16.18 -10.56
C LEU A 78 18.43 -17.51 -11.19
N ALA A 79 19.33 -18.23 -10.50
CA ALA A 79 19.80 -19.53 -10.96
C ALA A 79 18.77 -20.64 -10.71
N SER A 80 18.07 -20.61 -9.57
CA SER A 80 17.06 -21.63 -9.20
C SER A 80 15.78 -21.51 -10.04
N ALA A 81 15.42 -20.31 -10.49
CA ALA A 81 14.28 -20.08 -11.37
C ALA A 81 14.52 -20.45 -12.85
N GLY A 82 15.72 -20.91 -13.22
CA GLY A 82 16.05 -21.34 -14.59
C GLY A 82 16.08 -20.21 -15.64
N ILE A 83 16.07 -18.95 -15.19
CA ILE A 83 15.98 -17.75 -16.05
C ILE A 83 17.12 -17.70 -17.08
N THR A 84 18.32 -18.12 -16.70
CA THR A 84 19.49 -18.16 -17.61
C THR A 84 19.25 -19.09 -18.81
N LYS A 85 18.54 -20.20 -18.64
CA LYS A 85 18.24 -21.14 -19.74
C LYS A 85 17.30 -20.51 -20.77
N VAL A 86 16.29 -19.76 -20.30
CA VAL A 86 15.32 -19.09 -21.17
C VAL A 86 15.96 -17.93 -21.92
N ARG A 87 16.78 -17.11 -21.25
CA ARG A 87 17.49 -15.98 -21.88
C ARG A 87 18.54 -16.40 -22.92
N ASN A 88 19.12 -17.59 -22.77
CA ASN A 88 20.15 -18.11 -23.68
C ASN A 88 19.57 -18.85 -24.89
N GLN A 89 18.24 -18.94 -25.04
CA GLN A 89 17.64 -19.54 -26.22
C GLN A 89 17.59 -18.50 -27.35
N PRO A 90 18.35 -18.66 -28.46
CA PRO A 90 18.48 -17.65 -29.52
C PRO A 90 17.16 -17.17 -30.16
N ASN A 91 16.09 -17.97 -30.08
CA ASN A 91 14.80 -17.64 -30.68
C ASN A 91 13.78 -17.05 -29.68
N LEU A 92 14.14 -16.86 -28.40
CA LEU A 92 13.27 -16.28 -27.39
C LEU A 92 13.78 -14.90 -26.98
N SER A 93 13.15 -13.84 -27.47
CA SER A 93 13.49 -12.44 -27.14
C SER A 93 12.78 -11.93 -25.87
N MET A 94 12.80 -12.73 -24.80
CA MET A 94 12.08 -12.44 -23.55
C MET A 94 12.93 -11.56 -22.62
N TYR A 95 12.89 -10.24 -22.80
CA TYR A 95 13.63 -9.28 -21.96
C TYR A 95 12.70 -8.32 -21.17
N GLY A 96 11.40 -8.60 -21.15
CA GLY A 96 10.42 -7.81 -20.38
C GLY A 96 9.84 -6.62 -21.14
N GLN A 97 10.04 -6.52 -22.46
CA GLN A 97 9.35 -5.50 -23.28
C GLN A 97 7.82 -5.65 -23.14
N GLY A 98 7.13 -4.53 -22.93
CA GLY A 98 5.68 -4.51 -22.71
C GLY A 98 5.24 -4.96 -21.31
N VAL A 99 6.17 -5.25 -20.39
CA VAL A 99 5.87 -5.66 -19.01
C VAL A 99 6.15 -4.51 -18.04
N MET A 100 5.20 -4.22 -17.15
CA MET A 100 5.39 -3.32 -16.02
C MET A 100 5.70 -4.12 -14.76
N VAL A 101 6.75 -3.74 -14.03
CA VAL A 101 7.12 -4.33 -12.74
C VAL A 101 7.01 -3.25 -11.67
N GLY A 102 6.11 -3.44 -10.71
CA GLY A 102 5.94 -2.56 -9.56
C GLY A 102 6.74 -3.06 -8.36
N PHE A 103 7.43 -2.16 -7.68
CA PHE A 103 8.16 -2.45 -6.44
C PHE A 103 7.49 -1.71 -5.29
N ILE A 104 7.05 -2.45 -4.27
CA ILE A 104 6.56 -1.93 -3.00
C ILE A 104 7.58 -2.40 -1.95
N ASP A 105 8.59 -1.57 -1.73
CA ASP A 105 9.70 -1.84 -0.82
C ASP A 105 10.13 -0.49 -0.20
N THR A 106 11.22 -0.49 0.55
CA THR A 106 11.88 0.66 1.15
C THR A 106 12.44 1.69 0.14
N GLY A 107 12.21 1.48 -1.15
CA GLY A 107 12.67 2.32 -2.25
C GLY A 107 13.94 1.78 -2.91
N TYR A 108 14.52 2.57 -3.82
CA TYR A 108 15.79 2.26 -4.46
C TYR A 108 16.73 3.46 -4.38
N ALA A 109 18.02 3.22 -4.14
CA ALA A 109 19.02 4.27 -4.22
C ALA A 109 19.33 4.55 -5.69
N VAL A 110 18.83 5.66 -6.24
CA VAL A 110 19.36 6.21 -7.49
C VAL A 110 20.65 6.94 -7.12
N ARG A 111 21.80 6.32 -7.37
CA ARG A 111 23.05 7.09 -7.37
C ARG A 111 22.95 8.09 -8.52
N LYS A 112 22.98 9.38 -8.19
CA LYS A 112 23.25 10.44 -9.16
C LYS A 112 24.73 10.46 -9.52
#